data_AF-A0A139X7T0-F1
#
_entry.id   AF-A0A139X7T0-F1
#
_cell.length_a   1.000
_cell.length_b   1.000
_cell.length_c   1.000
_cell.angle_alpha   90.00
_cell.angle_beta   90.00
_cell.angle_gamma   90.00
#
_symmetry.space_group_name_H-M   'P 1'
#
loop_
_entity.id
_entity.type
_entity.pdbx_description
1 polymer ?
#
loop_
_entity_poly.entity_id
_entity_poly.type
_entity_poly.pdbx_seq_one_letter_code
_entity_poly.pdbx_strand_id
1 'polypeptide(L)'
;MPRLQLSFHTTFALKKEDLLKILCTAAEEQGLKDTIENLMERTSLGNKKVAPMKSWAMRAGLVRDNYLSPEGKIVLEKDPYLKSTITDWLMHFYLSFGDKGLAKPPDNPSDWGGWSYFVYSFLPELPTFTLNELVQCSAVIFEQDSEKRLMENFTIVLKAYALSPNKNTKEESPLKYCQFLTLDEDTYTTRNATLPNPYLIGYFLAKLWERDFGDTTSVLTDDLLQQKMGLAPILGIETEALQECLNQLETLAIIEQRRTVSPAQIIRRWTDPLALLEKAYADG
;
A
#
# COMPACT_ATOMS: atom_id res chain seq x y z
N MET A 1 21.39 11.39 0.46
CA MET A 1 21.30 10.28 -0.51
C MET A 1 20.25 9.30 -0.02
N PRO A 2 19.26 8.97 -0.87
CA PRO A 2 18.24 7.96 -0.59
C PRO A 2 18.82 6.62 -0.16
N ARG A 3 18.10 5.88 0.70
CA ARG A 3 18.43 4.49 1.06
C ARG A 3 17.32 3.57 0.56
N LEU A 4 17.63 2.40 0.02
CA LEU A 4 16.63 1.50 -0.55
C LEU A 4 15.55 1.07 0.45
N GLN A 5 15.88 0.87 1.74
CA GLN A 5 14.95 0.50 2.82
C GLN A 5 14.03 -0.73 2.57
N LEU A 6 14.29 -1.55 1.53
CA LEU A 6 13.51 -2.76 1.22
C LEU A 6 13.98 -3.99 1.99
N SER A 7 15.20 -4.00 2.53
CA SER A 7 15.79 -5.20 3.15
C SER A 7 15.13 -5.68 4.46
N PHE A 8 14.04 -5.03 4.92
CA PHE A 8 13.24 -5.48 6.07
C PHE A 8 12.67 -6.88 5.88
N HIS A 9 12.41 -7.28 4.62
CA HIS A 9 11.91 -8.60 4.29
C HIS A 9 12.99 -9.68 4.41
N THR A 10 14.28 -9.30 4.52
CA THR A 10 15.44 -10.19 4.39
C THR A 10 15.37 -10.96 3.07
N THR A 11 14.99 -12.24 3.09
CA THR A 11 14.74 -13.07 1.89
C THR A 11 13.29 -13.53 1.76
N PHE A 12 12.38 -13.10 2.65
CA PHE A 12 11.01 -13.60 2.73
C PHE A 12 10.01 -12.65 2.06
N ALA A 13 9.46 -13.09 0.93
CA ALA A 13 8.33 -12.43 0.30
C ALA A 13 7.10 -12.40 1.22
N LEU A 14 6.23 -11.42 1.00
CA LEU A 14 4.94 -11.32 1.66
C LEU A 14 4.10 -12.58 1.38
N LYS A 15 3.56 -13.19 2.44
CA LYS A 15 2.66 -14.35 2.35
C LYS A 15 1.49 -14.14 3.31
N LYS A 16 0.28 -14.15 2.78
CA LYS A 16 -0.96 -13.89 3.56
C LYS A 16 -1.16 -14.88 4.71
N GLU A 17 -0.85 -16.16 4.50
CA GLU A 17 -0.95 -17.17 5.57
C GLU A 17 -0.02 -16.88 6.76
N ASP A 18 1.21 -16.43 6.48
CA ASP A 18 2.16 -16.08 7.53
C ASP A 18 1.81 -14.73 8.17
N LEU A 19 1.31 -13.80 7.37
CA LEU A 19 0.82 -12.51 7.86
C LEU A 19 -0.35 -12.71 8.83
N LEU A 20 -1.31 -13.56 8.48
CA LEU A 20 -2.46 -13.88 9.34
C LEU A 20 -2.03 -14.41 10.71
N LYS A 21 -1.02 -15.28 10.77
CA LYS A 21 -0.45 -15.76 12.04
C LYS A 21 0.07 -14.62 12.91
N ILE A 22 0.74 -13.63 12.31
CA ILE A 22 1.17 -12.41 13.01
C ILE A 22 -0.04 -11.62 13.50
N LEU A 23 -1.08 -11.44 12.68
CA LEU A 23 -2.27 -10.66 13.06
C LEU A 23 -3.03 -11.31 14.22
N CYS A 24 -3.26 -12.63 14.18
CA CYS A 24 -3.87 -13.36 15.28
C CYS A 24 -3.07 -13.21 16.57
N THR A 25 -1.74 -13.33 16.49
CA THR A 25 -0.86 -13.16 17.65
C THR A 25 -0.87 -11.71 18.17
N ALA A 26 -1.01 -10.72 17.28
CA ALA A 26 -1.11 -9.31 17.63
C ALA A 26 -2.48 -8.93 18.22
N ALA A 27 -3.50 -9.76 18.03
CA ALA A 27 -4.84 -9.60 18.60
C ALA A 27 -4.93 -10.10 20.06
N GLU A 28 -3.99 -10.93 20.49
CA GLU A 28 -3.89 -11.41 21.86
C GLU A 28 -3.56 -10.27 22.85
N GLU A 29 -3.91 -10.45 24.12
CA GLU A 29 -3.69 -9.46 25.19
C GLU A 29 -2.23 -8.99 25.31
N GLN A 30 -1.28 -9.91 25.13
CA GLN A 30 0.16 -9.63 25.18
C GLN A 30 0.72 -9.06 23.86
N GLY A 31 -0.04 -9.12 22.75
CA GLY A 31 0.39 -8.71 21.42
C GLY A 31 1.71 -9.35 20.97
N LEU A 32 2.48 -8.65 20.16
CA LEU A 32 3.78 -9.08 19.65
C LEU A 32 4.97 -8.64 20.53
N LYS A 33 4.71 -8.21 21.77
CA LYS A 33 5.73 -7.73 22.71
C LYS A 33 6.26 -8.89 23.55
N ASP A 34 7.14 -9.69 22.95
CA ASP A 34 7.60 -10.93 23.55
C ASP A 34 9.00 -11.32 23.01
N THR A 35 9.61 -12.37 23.57
CA THR A 35 10.85 -12.94 23.05
C THR A 35 10.62 -13.60 21.69
N ILE A 36 11.68 -13.76 20.89
CA ILE A 36 11.54 -14.41 19.58
C ILE A 36 11.10 -15.85 19.75
N GLU A 37 11.61 -16.56 20.76
CA GLU A 37 11.27 -17.94 21.08
C GLU A 37 9.77 -18.09 21.36
N ASN A 38 9.19 -17.22 22.20
CA ASN A 38 7.77 -17.25 22.51
C ASN A 38 6.91 -16.86 21.28
N LEU A 39 7.35 -15.88 20.50
CA LEU A 39 6.66 -15.53 19.25
C LEU A 39 6.68 -16.67 18.24
N MET A 40 7.76 -17.46 18.16
CA MET A 40 7.79 -18.64 17.28
C MET A 40 6.75 -19.67 17.69
N GLU A 41 6.61 -19.93 18.98
CA GLU A 41 5.61 -20.87 19.50
C GLU A 41 4.19 -20.39 19.17
N ARG A 42 3.89 -19.13 19.49
CA ARG A 42 2.55 -18.54 19.31
C ARG A 42 2.15 -18.37 17.85
N THR A 43 3.09 -17.95 16.99
CA THR A 43 2.84 -17.77 15.56
C THR A 43 3.00 -19.06 14.76
N SER A 44 3.64 -20.09 15.33
CA SER A 44 4.12 -21.27 14.60
C SER A 44 5.00 -20.91 13.37
N LEU A 45 5.71 -19.78 13.42
CA LEU A 45 6.68 -19.37 12.41
C LEU A 45 8.10 -19.70 12.87
N GLY A 46 8.98 -20.06 11.93
CA GLY A 46 10.39 -20.24 12.23
C GLY A 46 11.09 -18.93 12.62
N ASN A 47 12.14 -19.02 13.45
CA ASN A 47 12.91 -17.89 13.98
C ASN A 47 13.18 -16.78 12.95
N LYS A 48 13.78 -17.15 11.81
CA LYS A 48 14.17 -16.20 10.76
C LYS A 48 12.99 -15.49 10.08
N LYS A 49 11.77 -15.99 10.24
CA LYS A 49 10.57 -15.53 9.54
C LYS A 49 9.69 -14.61 10.39
N VAL A 50 9.75 -14.74 11.73
CA VAL A 50 8.96 -13.92 12.67
C VAL A 50 9.20 -12.42 12.44
N ALA A 51 10.47 -11.98 12.48
CA ALA A 51 10.80 -10.56 12.35
C ALA A 51 10.45 -9.96 10.96
N PRO A 52 10.74 -10.62 9.83
CA PRO A 52 10.27 -10.17 8.53
C PRO A 52 8.74 -10.08 8.42
N MET A 53 8.00 -11.09 8.89
CA MET A 53 6.52 -11.06 8.81
C MET A 53 5.91 -10.01 9.72
N LYS A 54 6.49 -9.77 10.90
CA LYS A 54 6.14 -8.62 11.75
C LYS A 54 6.38 -7.29 11.03
N SER A 55 7.51 -7.17 10.33
CA SER A 55 7.83 -5.96 9.55
C SER A 55 6.85 -5.74 8.40
N TRP A 56 6.43 -6.81 7.70
CA TRP A 56 5.36 -6.75 6.70
C TRP A 56 4.05 -6.27 7.32
N ALA A 57 3.61 -6.83 8.45
CA ALA A 57 2.37 -6.43 9.12
C ALA A 57 2.37 -4.96 9.53
N MET A 58 3.51 -4.44 10.00
CA MET A 58 3.67 -3.03 10.35
C MET A 58 3.62 -2.12 9.12
N ARG A 59 4.38 -2.45 8.06
CA ARG A 59 4.43 -1.65 6.82
C ARG A 59 3.15 -1.71 6.00
N ALA A 60 2.38 -2.78 6.14
CA ALA A 60 1.04 -2.90 5.57
C ALA A 60 -0.04 -2.18 6.41
N GLY A 61 0.35 -1.49 7.49
CA GLY A 61 -0.56 -0.70 8.32
C GLY A 61 -1.49 -1.52 9.22
N LEU A 62 -1.28 -2.84 9.34
CA LEU A 62 -2.15 -3.75 10.10
C LEU A 62 -1.73 -3.92 11.57
N VAL A 63 -0.48 -3.58 11.89
CA VAL A 63 0.09 -3.66 13.24
C VAL A 63 0.74 -2.34 13.60
N ARG A 64 0.46 -1.84 14.81
CA ARG A 64 1.08 -0.66 15.41
C ARG A 64 1.43 -0.94 16.86
N ASP A 65 2.64 -0.55 17.26
CA ASP A 65 3.14 -0.72 18.64
C ASP A 65 3.03 -2.14 19.19
N ASN A 66 3.20 -3.16 18.33
CA ASN A 66 3.07 -4.60 18.62
C ASN A 66 1.64 -5.12 18.78
N TYR A 67 0.62 -4.31 18.52
CA TYR A 67 -0.79 -4.72 18.56
C TYR A 67 -1.44 -4.49 17.20
N LEU A 68 -2.63 -5.05 16.98
CA LEU A 68 -3.42 -4.68 15.81
C LEU A 68 -3.66 -3.17 15.78
N SER A 69 -3.41 -2.55 14.63
CA SER A 69 -3.89 -1.19 14.36
C SER A 69 -5.43 -1.18 14.29
N PRO A 70 -6.09 -0.01 14.35
CA PRO A 70 -7.53 0.08 14.11
C PRO A 70 -7.94 -0.60 12.79
N GLU A 71 -7.17 -0.39 11.73
CA GLU A 71 -7.34 -1.03 10.43
C GLU A 71 -7.14 -2.55 10.51
N GLY A 72 -6.10 -3.00 11.20
CA GLY A 72 -5.82 -4.43 11.41
C GLY A 72 -6.93 -5.15 12.17
N LYS A 73 -7.61 -4.47 13.11
CA LYS A 73 -8.80 -5.01 13.79
C LYS A 73 -9.96 -5.21 12.81
N ILE A 74 -10.25 -4.20 11.99
CA ILE A 74 -11.30 -4.29 10.97
C ILE A 74 -10.98 -5.41 9.97
N VAL A 75 -9.74 -5.50 9.49
CA VAL A 75 -9.31 -6.56 8.57
C VAL A 75 -9.51 -7.94 9.19
N LEU A 76 -9.04 -8.17 10.42
CA LEU A 76 -9.14 -9.48 11.04
C LEU A 76 -10.61 -9.88 11.33
N GLU A 77 -11.48 -8.91 11.60
CA GLU A 77 -12.91 -9.14 11.80
C GLU A 77 -13.65 -9.43 10.48
N LYS A 78 -13.42 -8.61 9.43
CA LYS A 78 -14.18 -8.65 8.18
C LYS A 78 -13.60 -9.58 7.12
N ASP A 79 -12.29 -9.78 7.13
CA ASP A 79 -11.57 -10.66 6.21
C ASP A 79 -10.56 -11.55 6.96
N PRO A 80 -11.04 -12.49 7.79
CA PRO A 80 -10.21 -13.30 8.68
C PRO A 80 -9.24 -14.25 7.95
N TYR A 81 -9.34 -14.34 6.63
CA TYR A 81 -8.46 -15.15 5.79
C TYR A 81 -7.63 -14.33 4.80
N LEU A 82 -7.71 -12.99 4.86
CA LEU A 82 -7.00 -12.05 3.99
C LEU A 82 -7.25 -12.33 2.49
N LYS A 83 -8.48 -12.65 2.10
CA LYS A 83 -8.84 -13.00 0.71
C LYS A 83 -9.48 -11.84 -0.06
N SER A 84 -9.94 -10.81 0.64
CA SER A 84 -10.63 -9.68 0.02
C SER A 84 -9.68 -8.80 -0.78
N THR A 85 -10.16 -8.30 -1.91
CA THR A 85 -9.46 -7.29 -2.71
C THR A 85 -9.33 -5.96 -1.96
N ILE A 86 -10.24 -5.68 -1.01
CA ILE A 86 -10.18 -4.52 -0.12
C ILE A 86 -8.93 -4.60 0.76
N THR A 87 -8.62 -5.78 1.30
CA THR A 87 -7.41 -6.02 2.09
C THR A 87 -6.16 -5.81 1.24
N ASP A 88 -6.16 -6.26 -0.02
CA ASP A 88 -5.01 -6.11 -0.92
C ASP A 88 -4.71 -4.64 -1.19
N TRP A 89 -5.74 -3.87 -1.52
CA TRP A 89 -5.63 -2.44 -1.75
C TRP A 89 -5.21 -1.68 -0.48
N LEU A 90 -5.74 -2.06 0.68
CA LEU A 90 -5.36 -1.46 1.96
C LEU A 90 -3.87 -1.70 2.27
N MET A 91 -3.39 -2.93 2.08
CA MET A 91 -1.97 -3.25 2.25
C MET A 91 -1.11 -2.49 1.24
N HIS A 92 -1.51 -2.44 -0.03
CA HIS A 92 -0.83 -1.67 -1.07
C HIS A 92 -0.72 -0.18 -0.70
N PHE A 93 -1.80 0.43 -0.25
CA PHE A 93 -1.84 1.83 0.19
C PHE A 93 -0.76 2.11 1.23
N TYR A 94 -0.70 1.31 2.30
CA TYR A 94 0.28 1.52 3.36
C TYR A 94 1.72 1.18 2.94
N LEU A 95 1.92 0.10 2.17
CA LEU A 95 3.24 -0.27 1.66
C LEU A 95 3.85 0.80 0.76
N SER A 96 3.02 1.53 0.00
CA SER A 96 3.43 2.65 -0.84
C SER A 96 4.17 3.74 -0.05
N PHE A 97 3.93 3.85 1.24
CA PHE A 97 4.58 4.81 2.14
C PHE A 97 5.77 4.26 2.93
N GLY A 98 6.25 3.06 2.61
CA GLY A 98 7.47 2.50 3.19
C GLY A 98 7.40 2.32 4.71
N ASP A 99 8.43 2.76 5.45
CA ASP A 99 8.42 2.75 6.93
C ASP A 99 8.06 4.09 7.56
N LYS A 100 7.72 5.09 6.75
CA LYS A 100 7.36 6.42 7.24
C LYS A 100 5.87 6.57 7.49
N GLY A 101 5.06 5.62 7.00
CA GLY A 101 3.61 5.66 7.10
C GLY A 101 3.08 6.98 6.52
N LEU A 102 2.06 7.55 7.14
CA LEU A 102 1.45 8.80 6.67
C LEU A 102 2.10 10.04 7.30
N ALA A 103 3.43 10.09 7.37
CA ALA A 103 4.16 11.30 7.75
C ALA A 103 4.12 12.36 6.63
N LYS A 104 4.60 13.58 6.88
CA LYS A 104 4.72 14.62 5.84
C LYS A 104 5.63 14.13 4.70
N PRO A 105 5.17 14.11 3.42
CA PRO A 105 5.97 13.65 2.29
C PRO A 105 7.32 14.38 2.15
N PRO A 106 8.39 13.69 1.71
CA PRO A 106 9.69 14.29 1.47
C PRO A 106 9.70 15.06 0.13
N ASP A 107 10.80 15.73 -0.21
CA ASP A 107 10.95 16.37 -1.52
C ASP A 107 11.03 15.36 -2.67
N ASN A 108 11.64 14.20 -2.46
CA ASN A 108 11.69 13.13 -3.44
C ASN A 108 11.15 11.82 -2.82
N PRO A 109 10.19 11.11 -3.44
CA PRO A 109 9.65 9.87 -2.87
C PRO A 109 10.71 8.80 -2.57
N SER A 110 11.84 8.82 -3.27
CA SER A 110 12.99 7.95 -3.00
C SER A 110 13.62 8.15 -1.63
N ASP A 111 13.47 9.33 -1.00
CA ASP A 111 13.94 9.58 0.37
C ASP A 111 13.22 8.71 1.41
N TRP A 112 12.08 8.11 1.06
CA TRP A 112 11.34 7.13 1.87
C TRP A 112 11.61 5.67 1.47
N GLY A 113 12.47 5.46 0.47
CA GLY A 113 12.97 4.17 0.04
C GLY A 113 12.35 3.63 -1.25
N GLY A 114 12.71 2.38 -1.55
CA GLY A 114 12.47 1.75 -2.84
C GLY A 114 11.00 1.55 -3.19
N TRP A 115 10.13 1.26 -2.21
CA TRP A 115 8.70 1.07 -2.47
C TRP A 115 8.01 2.39 -2.81
N SER A 116 8.33 3.46 -2.08
CA SER A 116 7.80 4.80 -2.35
C SER A 116 8.34 5.34 -3.68
N TYR A 117 9.62 5.15 -3.97
CA TYR A 117 10.18 5.43 -5.30
C TYR A 117 9.44 4.66 -6.40
N PHE A 118 9.21 3.36 -6.19
CA PHE A 118 8.56 2.50 -7.17
C PHE A 118 7.16 3.02 -7.53
N VAL A 119 6.33 3.31 -6.54
CA VAL A 119 4.93 3.74 -6.73
C VAL A 119 4.83 5.18 -7.24
N TYR A 120 5.61 6.10 -6.68
CA TYR A 120 5.40 7.54 -6.90
C TYR A 120 6.37 8.20 -7.88
N SER A 121 7.37 7.47 -8.38
CA SER A 121 8.36 8.03 -9.30
C SER A 121 8.65 7.11 -10.48
N PHE A 122 8.86 5.81 -10.25
CA PHE A 122 9.20 4.90 -11.34
C PHE A 122 7.98 4.55 -12.21
N LEU A 123 6.90 4.03 -11.62
CA LEU A 123 5.73 3.57 -12.38
C LEU A 123 4.99 4.67 -13.16
N PRO A 124 4.84 5.91 -12.65
CA PRO A 124 4.20 6.98 -13.43
C PRO A 124 4.93 7.27 -14.74
N GLU A 125 6.26 7.21 -14.73
CA GLU A 125 7.13 7.51 -15.87
C GLU A 125 7.34 6.31 -16.79
N LEU A 126 7.37 5.08 -16.24
CA LEU A 126 7.63 3.86 -16.99
C LEU A 126 6.55 2.80 -16.72
N PRO A 127 5.39 2.88 -17.39
CA PRO A 127 4.26 1.99 -17.14
C PRO A 127 4.44 0.57 -17.66
N THR A 128 5.41 0.37 -18.56
CA THR A 128 5.80 -0.93 -19.12
C THR A 128 7.31 -1.10 -18.97
N PHE A 129 7.75 -2.15 -18.28
CA PHE A 129 9.15 -2.33 -17.93
C PHE A 129 9.52 -3.78 -17.63
N THR A 130 10.80 -4.08 -17.68
CA THR A 130 11.42 -5.31 -17.20
C THR A 130 12.08 -5.09 -15.84
N LEU A 131 12.34 -6.17 -15.09
CA LEU A 131 13.08 -6.07 -13.83
C LEU A 131 14.48 -5.43 -14.02
N ASN A 132 15.15 -5.68 -15.15
CA ASN A 132 16.46 -5.08 -15.44
C ASN A 132 16.37 -3.57 -15.60
N GLU A 133 15.35 -3.06 -16.30
CA GLU A 133 15.13 -1.61 -16.46
C GLU A 133 14.86 -0.95 -15.11
N LEU A 134 14.02 -1.57 -14.26
CA LEU A 134 13.78 -1.09 -12.90
C LEU A 134 15.08 -1.02 -12.09
N VAL A 135 15.93 -2.05 -12.17
CA VAL A 135 17.22 -2.08 -11.46
C VAL A 135 18.16 -1.01 -11.98
N GLN A 136 18.27 -0.82 -13.31
CA GLN A 136 19.13 0.19 -13.91
C GLN A 136 18.71 1.62 -13.53
N CYS A 137 17.41 1.94 -13.62
CA CYS A 137 16.88 3.23 -13.16
C CYS A 137 17.12 3.44 -11.66
N SER A 138 16.92 2.39 -10.86
CA SER A 138 17.10 2.44 -9.41
C SER A 138 18.57 2.60 -8.99
N ALA A 139 19.53 2.10 -9.76
CA ALA A 139 20.96 2.21 -9.46
C ALA A 139 21.45 3.66 -9.45
N VAL A 140 20.82 4.54 -10.25
CA VAL A 140 21.10 5.99 -10.26
C VAL A 140 20.55 6.68 -9.00
N ILE A 141 19.44 6.17 -8.44
CA ILE A 141 18.78 6.78 -7.28
C ILE A 141 19.38 6.28 -5.96
N PHE A 142 19.70 4.98 -5.91
CA PHE A 142 20.23 4.29 -4.72
C PHE A 142 21.69 3.89 -4.94
N GLU A 143 22.55 4.88 -5.21
CA GLU A 143 23.97 4.70 -5.59
C GLU A 143 24.80 3.85 -4.62
N GLN A 144 24.36 3.73 -3.36
CA GLN A 144 25.03 2.95 -2.32
C GLN A 144 24.69 1.45 -2.35
N ASP A 145 23.66 1.06 -3.10
CA ASP A 145 23.19 -0.31 -3.21
C ASP A 145 23.75 -0.95 -4.48
N SER A 146 24.29 -2.17 -4.35
CA SER A 146 24.78 -2.91 -5.50
C SER A 146 23.63 -3.38 -6.40
N GLU A 147 23.90 -3.53 -7.70
CA GLU A 147 22.93 -4.04 -8.67
C GLU A 147 22.30 -5.37 -8.23
N LYS A 148 23.13 -6.27 -7.68
CA LYS A 148 22.66 -7.53 -7.08
C LYS A 148 21.63 -7.31 -5.97
N ARG A 149 21.89 -6.37 -5.05
CA ARG A 149 20.98 -6.07 -3.94
C ARG A 149 19.68 -5.46 -4.46
N LEU A 150 19.75 -4.54 -5.43
CA LEU A 150 18.58 -3.95 -6.07
C LEU A 150 17.72 -5.05 -6.72
N MET A 151 18.35 -5.93 -7.51
CA MET A 151 17.71 -7.08 -8.15
C MET A 151 16.97 -7.96 -7.14
N GLU A 152 17.63 -8.37 -6.05
CA GLU A 152 17.04 -9.21 -5.00
C GLU A 152 15.84 -8.55 -4.32
N ASN A 153 15.94 -7.25 -3.98
CA ASN A 153 14.89 -6.54 -3.26
C ASN A 153 13.70 -6.21 -4.18
N PHE A 154 13.93 -5.73 -5.39
CA PHE A 154 12.84 -5.44 -6.34
C PHE A 154 12.16 -6.71 -6.84
N THR A 155 12.86 -7.83 -6.95
CA THR A 155 12.21 -9.13 -7.16
C THR A 155 11.14 -9.40 -6.09
N ILE A 156 11.43 -9.08 -4.81
CA ILE A 156 10.46 -9.29 -3.72
C ILE A 156 9.30 -8.30 -3.80
N VAL A 157 9.54 -7.04 -4.19
CA VAL A 157 8.49 -6.05 -4.44
C VAL A 157 7.55 -6.54 -5.56
N LEU A 158 8.11 -6.94 -6.71
CA LEU A 158 7.33 -7.39 -7.86
C LEU A 158 6.52 -8.66 -7.53
N LYS A 159 7.11 -9.61 -6.80
CA LYS A 159 6.42 -10.82 -6.32
C LYS A 159 5.20 -10.53 -5.43
N ALA A 160 5.13 -9.37 -4.79
CA ALA A 160 3.95 -8.98 -4.02
C ALA A 160 2.73 -8.77 -4.93
N TYR A 161 2.94 -8.26 -6.14
CA TYR A 161 1.86 -7.92 -7.09
C TYR A 161 1.67 -8.96 -8.19
N ALA A 162 2.77 -9.44 -8.79
CA ALA A 162 2.77 -10.34 -9.91
C ALA A 162 3.89 -11.37 -9.76
N LEU A 163 3.51 -12.65 -9.65
CA LEU A 163 4.42 -13.78 -9.72
C LEU A 163 4.52 -14.20 -11.18
N SER A 164 5.74 -14.40 -11.65
CA SER A 164 5.96 -15.12 -12.91
C SER A 164 5.31 -16.50 -12.78
N PRO A 165 4.40 -16.90 -13.69
CA PRO A 165 3.80 -18.22 -13.68
C PRO A 165 4.87 -19.25 -14.03
N ASN A 166 5.68 -19.63 -13.05
CA ASN A 166 6.56 -20.76 -13.21
C ASN A 166 5.72 -22.04 -13.05
N LYS A 167 5.80 -22.96 -14.00
CA LYS A 167 4.94 -24.17 -14.11
C LYS A 167 4.90 -25.06 -12.86
N ASN A 168 5.80 -24.84 -11.89
CA ASN A 168 5.98 -25.65 -10.70
C ASN A 168 5.60 -24.95 -9.37
N THR A 169 5.14 -23.70 -9.39
CA THR A 169 4.77 -22.98 -8.17
C THR A 169 3.27 -22.69 -8.14
N LYS A 170 2.56 -23.30 -7.18
CA LYS A 170 1.16 -22.97 -6.85
C LYS A 170 1.03 -21.67 -6.02
N GLU A 171 2.13 -20.96 -5.77
CA GLU A 171 2.10 -19.74 -4.98
C GLU A 171 1.47 -18.62 -5.81
N GLU A 172 0.47 -17.95 -5.23
CA GLU A 172 -0.17 -16.77 -5.81
C GLU A 172 0.36 -15.50 -5.15
N SER A 173 0.41 -14.40 -5.89
CA SER A 173 0.93 -13.13 -5.35
C SER A 173 -0.05 -12.59 -4.32
N PRO A 174 0.43 -12.12 -3.16
CA PRO A 174 -0.45 -11.72 -2.06
C PRO A 174 -1.36 -10.55 -2.43
N LEU A 175 -0.93 -9.65 -3.34
CA LEU A 175 -1.69 -8.48 -3.75
C LEU A 175 -2.20 -8.59 -5.20
N LYS A 176 -2.29 -9.82 -5.76
CA LYS A 176 -2.64 -10.02 -7.18
C LYS A 176 -3.98 -9.40 -7.56
N TYR A 177 -4.92 -9.30 -6.63
CA TYR A 177 -6.28 -8.86 -6.95
C TYR A 177 -6.40 -7.34 -7.10
N CYS A 178 -5.40 -6.56 -6.66
CA CYS A 178 -5.32 -5.15 -7.06
C CYS A 178 -5.15 -4.99 -8.57
N GLN A 179 -4.53 -5.98 -9.23
CA GLN A 179 -4.06 -5.89 -10.62
C GLN A 179 -3.22 -4.62 -10.87
N PHE A 180 -2.55 -4.13 -9.81
CA PHE A 180 -1.71 -2.94 -9.88
C PHE A 180 -0.54 -3.13 -10.86
N LEU A 181 -0.05 -4.38 -10.95
CA LEU A 181 0.86 -4.85 -11.98
C LEU A 181 0.33 -6.14 -12.59
N THR A 182 0.52 -6.28 -13.90
CA THR A 182 0.37 -7.53 -14.65
C THR A 182 1.72 -7.92 -15.24
N LEU A 183 2.06 -9.21 -15.20
CA LEU A 183 3.28 -9.75 -15.78
C LEU A 183 2.93 -10.64 -16.97
N ASP A 184 3.48 -10.30 -18.13
CA ASP A 184 3.42 -11.12 -19.33
C ASP A 184 4.84 -11.43 -19.78
N GLU A 185 5.16 -12.72 -19.85
CA GLU A 185 6.52 -13.25 -20.02
C GLU A 185 7.50 -12.64 -18.99
N ASP A 186 8.29 -11.66 -19.40
CA ASP A 186 9.26 -10.93 -18.57
C ASP A 186 8.96 -9.42 -18.45
N THR A 187 7.83 -8.97 -18.97
CA THR A 187 7.42 -7.57 -19.02
C THR A 187 6.29 -7.29 -18.03
N TYR A 188 6.55 -6.37 -17.11
CA TYR A 188 5.55 -5.83 -16.19
C TYR A 188 4.84 -4.66 -16.84
N THR A 189 3.53 -4.59 -16.65
CA THR A 189 2.65 -3.53 -17.13
C THR A 189 1.78 -3.03 -15.98
N THR A 190 1.54 -1.72 -15.92
CA THR A 190 0.60 -1.07 -14.97
C THR A 190 -0.56 -0.39 -15.72
N ARG A 191 -1.40 0.37 -15.02
CA ARG A 191 -2.60 1.08 -15.54
C ARG A 191 -3.78 0.20 -15.97
N ASN A 192 -3.74 -1.10 -15.65
CA ASN A 192 -4.87 -2.02 -15.77
C ASN A 192 -5.47 -2.37 -14.40
N ALA A 193 -5.27 -1.50 -13.41
CA ALA A 193 -5.68 -1.76 -12.03
C ALA A 193 -7.20 -1.91 -11.93
N THR A 194 -7.66 -2.94 -11.23
CA THR A 194 -9.07 -3.04 -10.85
C THR A 194 -9.25 -2.18 -9.60
N LEU A 195 -9.79 -0.98 -9.80
CA LEU A 195 -9.98 -0.02 -8.72
C LEU A 195 -10.81 -0.62 -7.57
N PRO A 196 -10.48 -0.29 -6.31
CA PRO A 196 -11.30 -0.72 -5.20
C PRO A 196 -12.63 0.02 -5.20
N ASN A 197 -13.58 -0.46 -4.40
CA ASN A 197 -14.87 0.22 -4.30
C ASN A 197 -14.72 1.67 -3.80
N PRO A 198 -15.68 2.56 -4.10
CA PRO A 198 -15.58 3.97 -3.74
C PRO A 198 -15.39 4.23 -2.24
N TYR A 199 -15.87 3.36 -1.35
CA TYR A 199 -15.66 3.56 0.09
C TYR A 199 -14.20 3.40 0.49
N LEU A 200 -13.48 2.45 -0.08
CA LEU A 200 -12.04 2.32 0.17
C LEU A 200 -11.25 3.48 -0.44
N ILE A 201 -11.64 3.95 -1.64
CA ILE A 201 -11.06 5.16 -2.23
C ILE A 201 -11.30 6.37 -1.31
N GLY A 202 -12.51 6.51 -0.77
CA GLY A 202 -12.86 7.53 0.21
C GLY A 202 -12.03 7.43 1.49
N TYR A 203 -11.77 6.21 1.97
CA TYR A 203 -10.87 5.97 3.09
C TYR A 203 -9.44 6.44 2.79
N PHE A 204 -8.86 6.08 1.64
CA PHE A 204 -7.54 6.56 1.24
C PHE A 204 -7.50 8.07 1.14
N LEU A 205 -8.51 8.69 0.53
CA LEU A 205 -8.65 10.14 0.46
C LEU A 205 -8.66 10.74 1.87
N ALA A 206 -9.45 10.20 2.80
CA ALA A 206 -9.52 10.68 4.17
C ALA A 206 -8.16 10.62 4.89
N LYS A 207 -7.42 9.52 4.72
CA LYS A 207 -6.08 9.35 5.31
C LYS A 207 -5.05 10.33 4.73
N LEU A 208 -5.09 10.58 3.42
CA LEU A 208 -4.22 11.56 2.76
C LEU A 208 -4.62 13.00 3.11
N TRP A 209 -5.91 13.24 3.31
CA TRP A 209 -6.43 14.53 3.73
C TRP A 209 -5.94 14.91 5.13
N GLU A 210 -6.04 13.98 6.09
CA GLU A 210 -5.51 14.18 7.44
C GLU A 210 -4.01 14.49 7.41
N ARG A 211 -3.25 13.79 6.56
CA ARG A 211 -1.80 13.97 6.42
C ARG A 211 -1.42 15.36 5.95
N ASP A 212 -2.08 15.87 4.91
CA ASP A 212 -1.63 17.08 4.20
C ASP A 212 -2.41 18.34 4.55
N PHE A 213 -3.68 18.17 4.94
CA PHE A 213 -4.61 19.28 5.19
C PHE A 213 -5.18 19.26 6.62
N GLY A 214 -4.82 18.28 7.44
CA GLY A 214 -5.26 18.15 8.83
C GLY A 214 -6.79 18.11 8.95
N ASP A 215 -7.34 18.91 9.86
CA ASP A 215 -8.78 18.90 10.17
C ASP A 215 -9.63 19.78 9.23
N THR A 216 -9.03 20.40 8.21
CA THR A 216 -9.74 21.29 7.29
C THR A 216 -10.96 20.60 6.67
N THR A 217 -12.05 21.37 6.48
CA THR A 217 -13.29 20.86 5.92
C THR A 217 -13.34 20.95 4.40
N SER A 218 -12.52 21.83 3.81
CA SER A 218 -12.50 22.10 2.38
C SER A 218 -11.09 22.41 1.89
N VAL A 219 -10.76 21.94 0.69
CA VAL A 219 -9.49 22.22 0.00
C VAL A 219 -9.76 22.56 -1.45
N LEU A 220 -8.78 23.17 -2.13
CA LEU A 220 -8.87 23.40 -3.56
C LEU A 220 -8.83 22.04 -4.29
N THR A 221 -9.65 21.90 -5.33
CA THR A 221 -9.64 20.69 -6.16
C THR A 221 -8.24 20.43 -6.73
N ASP A 222 -7.57 21.48 -7.20
CA ASP A 222 -6.22 21.38 -7.79
C ASP A 222 -5.17 20.91 -6.78
N ASP A 223 -5.25 21.36 -5.52
CA ASP A 223 -4.32 20.92 -4.45
C ASP A 223 -4.43 19.41 -4.19
N LEU A 224 -5.64 18.85 -4.31
CA LEU A 224 -5.90 17.42 -4.15
C LEU A 224 -5.46 16.62 -5.40
N LEU A 225 -5.73 17.13 -6.60
CA LEU A 225 -5.35 16.47 -7.85
C LEU A 225 -3.82 16.44 -8.04
N GLN A 226 -3.13 17.49 -7.60
CA GLN A 226 -1.66 17.62 -7.67
C GLN A 226 -0.97 17.19 -6.38
N GLN A 227 -1.71 16.58 -5.45
CA GLN A 227 -1.19 16.18 -4.16
C GLN A 227 0.03 15.28 -4.30
N LYS A 228 1.12 15.68 -3.65
CA LYS A 228 2.34 14.90 -3.63
C LYS A 228 2.15 13.56 -2.95
N MET A 229 2.60 12.48 -3.59
CA MET A 229 2.34 11.12 -3.12
C MET A 229 0.85 10.94 -2.77
N GLY A 230 0.00 11.43 -3.69
CA GLY A 230 -1.44 11.48 -3.57
C GLY A 230 -2.13 10.26 -4.16
N LEU A 231 -3.43 10.40 -4.39
CA LEU A 231 -4.32 9.27 -4.65
C LEU A 231 -4.13 8.64 -6.04
N ALA A 232 -3.86 9.43 -7.09
CA ALA A 232 -3.71 8.93 -8.46
C ALA A 232 -2.58 7.88 -8.61
N PRO A 233 -1.33 8.15 -8.18
CA PRO A 233 -0.26 7.16 -8.24
C PRO A 233 -0.53 5.89 -7.42
N ILE A 234 -1.19 6.02 -6.26
CA ILE A 234 -1.58 4.85 -5.44
C ILE A 234 -2.55 3.98 -6.22
N LEU A 235 -3.57 4.58 -6.83
CA LEU A 235 -4.55 3.83 -7.59
C LEU A 235 -4.01 3.34 -8.95
N GLY A 236 -2.81 3.78 -9.35
CA GLY A 236 -2.22 3.44 -10.64
C GLY A 236 -2.98 4.06 -11.82
N ILE A 237 -3.57 5.25 -11.62
CA ILE A 237 -4.40 5.94 -12.60
C ILE A 237 -3.89 7.34 -12.91
N GLU A 238 -4.36 7.89 -14.02
CA GLU A 238 -4.11 9.28 -14.41
C GLU A 238 -5.07 10.24 -13.70
N THR A 239 -4.73 11.53 -13.69
CA THR A 239 -5.49 12.58 -13.00
C THR A 239 -6.94 12.69 -13.49
N GLU A 240 -7.17 12.46 -14.77
CA GLU A 240 -8.50 12.46 -15.39
C GLU A 240 -9.38 11.34 -14.79
N ALA A 241 -8.82 10.14 -14.62
CA ALA A 241 -9.52 9.03 -13.99
C ALA A 241 -9.73 9.24 -12.48
N LEU A 242 -8.82 9.97 -11.82
CA LEU A 242 -9.01 10.40 -10.43
C LEU A 242 -10.24 11.33 -10.30
N GLN A 243 -10.48 12.22 -11.27
CA GLN A 243 -11.67 13.07 -11.26
C GLN A 243 -12.97 12.25 -11.35
N GLU A 244 -12.98 11.14 -12.09
CA GLU A 244 -14.12 10.22 -12.11
C GLU A 244 -14.32 9.51 -10.77
N CYS A 245 -13.24 9.12 -10.08
CA CYS A 245 -13.33 8.59 -8.72
C CYS A 245 -13.98 9.62 -7.79
N LEU A 246 -13.59 10.90 -7.87
CA LEU A 246 -14.20 11.97 -7.06
C LEU A 246 -15.68 12.17 -7.37
N ASN A 247 -16.11 12.04 -8.63
CA ASN A 247 -17.53 12.07 -9.01
C ASN A 247 -18.33 10.93 -8.33
N GLN A 248 -17.74 9.74 -8.24
CA GLN A 248 -18.36 8.61 -7.53
C GLN A 248 -18.45 8.85 -6.03
N LEU A 249 -17.39 9.40 -5.41
CA LEU A 249 -17.40 9.78 -3.99
C LEU A 249 -18.48 10.83 -3.68
N GLU A 250 -18.67 11.80 -4.58
CA GLU A 250 -19.74 12.81 -4.45
C GLU A 250 -21.13 12.20 -4.56
N THR A 251 -21.33 11.26 -5.50
CA THR A 251 -22.61 10.53 -5.65
C THR A 251 -22.99 9.77 -4.38
N LEU A 252 -22.00 9.28 -3.64
CA LEU A 252 -22.17 8.58 -2.35
C LEU A 252 -22.19 9.52 -1.14
N ALA A 253 -22.17 10.85 -1.37
CA ALA A 253 -22.10 11.87 -0.33
C ALA A 253 -20.90 11.71 0.63
N ILE A 254 -19.80 11.11 0.16
CA ILE A 254 -18.53 11.03 0.88
C ILE A 254 -17.79 12.38 0.80
N ILE A 255 -17.94 13.07 -0.34
CA ILE A 255 -17.49 14.45 -0.56
C ILE A 255 -18.59 15.29 -1.21
N GLU A 256 -18.37 16.59 -1.29
CA GLU A 256 -19.10 17.53 -2.16
C GLU A 256 -18.09 18.29 -3.01
N GLN A 257 -18.40 18.48 -4.31
CA GLN A 257 -17.57 19.24 -5.23
C GLN A 257 -18.25 20.58 -5.57
N ARG A 258 -17.67 21.69 -5.11
CA ARG A 258 -18.12 23.05 -5.43
C ARG A 258 -17.40 23.58 -6.65
N ARG A 259 -18.05 23.48 -7.80
CA ARG A 259 -17.52 23.92 -9.11
C ARG A 259 -18.12 25.24 -9.62
N THR A 260 -19.11 25.79 -8.91
CA THR A 260 -19.87 26.98 -9.34
C THR A 260 -19.11 28.30 -9.17
N VAL A 261 -18.06 28.31 -8.36
CA VAL A 261 -17.16 29.46 -8.15
C VAL A 261 -15.71 28.99 -8.28
N SER A 262 -14.88 29.83 -8.90
CA SER A 262 -13.45 29.56 -9.04
C SER A 262 -12.67 30.20 -7.87
N PRO A 263 -11.67 29.51 -7.29
CA PRO A 263 -11.22 28.15 -7.62
C PRO A 263 -12.20 27.08 -7.13
N ALA A 264 -12.28 25.96 -7.87
CA ALA A 264 -13.11 24.83 -7.48
C ALA A 264 -12.62 24.22 -6.15
N GLN A 265 -13.56 23.77 -5.33
CA GLN A 265 -13.27 23.22 -4.00
C GLN A 265 -13.90 21.85 -3.81
N ILE A 266 -13.22 21.01 -3.03
CA ILE A 266 -13.76 19.76 -2.51
C ILE A 266 -14.00 19.93 -1.02
N ILE A 267 -15.13 19.43 -0.55
CA ILE A 267 -15.53 19.46 0.86
C ILE A 267 -15.66 18.02 1.34
N ARG A 268 -14.96 17.69 2.42
CA ARG A 268 -15.12 16.37 3.05
C ARG A 268 -16.46 16.27 3.76
N ARG A 269 -17.14 15.14 3.60
CA ARG A 269 -18.41 14.84 4.28
C ARG A 269 -18.30 13.68 5.27
N TRP A 270 -17.19 12.94 5.26
CA TRP A 270 -16.89 11.94 6.28
C TRP A 270 -16.51 12.59 7.62
N THR A 271 -16.85 11.90 8.70
CA THR A 271 -16.47 12.27 10.08
C THR A 271 -15.38 11.37 10.63
N ASP A 272 -15.41 10.09 10.30
CA ASP A 272 -14.45 9.07 10.70
C ASP A 272 -13.99 8.28 9.48
N PRO A 273 -12.69 8.28 9.13
CA PRO A 273 -12.17 7.44 8.06
C PRO A 273 -12.47 5.96 8.27
N LEU A 274 -12.41 5.44 9.51
CA LEU A 274 -12.57 3.99 9.75
C LEU A 274 -13.97 3.50 9.37
N ALA A 275 -15.00 4.34 9.51
CA ALA A 275 -16.35 4.03 9.04
C ALA A 275 -16.41 3.84 7.51
N LEU A 276 -15.55 4.52 6.73
CA LEU A 276 -15.43 4.28 5.29
C LEU A 276 -14.77 2.92 5.01
N LEU A 277 -13.74 2.56 5.78
CA LEU A 277 -13.09 1.25 5.65
C LEU A 277 -14.05 0.11 5.99
N GLU A 278 -14.83 0.22 7.07
CA GLU A 278 -15.85 -0.77 7.44
C GLU A 278 -16.91 -0.94 6.34
N LYS A 279 -17.41 0.17 5.77
CA LYS A 279 -18.34 0.14 4.63
C LYS A 279 -17.72 -0.51 3.39
N ALA A 280 -16.43 -0.28 3.15
CA ALA A 280 -15.73 -0.90 2.03
C ALA A 280 -15.75 -2.43 2.11
N TYR A 281 -15.70 -3.02 3.31
CA TYR A 281 -15.84 -4.47 3.48
C TYR A 281 -17.29 -4.96 3.41
N ALA A 282 -18.28 -4.11 3.71
CA ALA A 282 -19.70 -4.48 3.63
C ALA A 282 -20.21 -4.53 2.18
N ASP A 283 -19.66 -3.68 1.31
CA ASP A 283 -20.05 -3.51 -0.10
C ASP A 283 -19.07 -4.22 -1.08
N GLY A 284 -18.17 -5.07 -0.58
CA GLY A 284 -17.09 -5.73 -1.32
C GLY A 284 -17.30 -7.21 -1.61
#